data_AF-K6DQD3-F1
#
_entry.id   AF-K6DQD3-F1
#
_cell.length_a   1.000
_cell.length_b   1.000
_cell.length_c   1.000
_cell.angle_alpha   90.00
_cell.angle_beta   90.00
_cell.angle_gamma   90.00
#
_symmetry.space_group_name_H-M   'P 1'
#
loop_
_entity.id
_entity.type
_entity.pdbx_description
1 polymer ?
#
loop_
_entity_poly.entity_id
_entity_poly.type
_entity_poly.pdbx_seq_one_letter_code
_entity_poly.pdbx_strand_id
1 'polypeptide(L)'
;MKRLFFLLMIISFFSFPLINAYAQPTECPKVNEIEKTSIKDKTDFLKALQMIVPKTYQKDDFAKFYTDWRVITATPFPLTVGNEKDEGYYGMAKNFCGKEVADQSWLVRLYFPKWEGKSASNLEGQIFLAKSKEKGWFVWFRYH
;
A
#
# COMPACT_ATOMS: atom_id res chain seq x y z
N MET A 1 32.63 -41.13 10.79
CA MET A 1 31.20 -40.86 11.04
C MET A 1 30.90 -39.44 11.52
N LYS A 2 31.72 -38.79 12.36
CA LYS A 2 31.46 -37.40 12.83
C LYS A 2 31.59 -36.29 11.76
N ARG A 3 32.44 -36.48 10.73
CA ARG A 3 32.63 -35.48 9.65
C ARG A 3 31.51 -35.46 8.61
N LEU A 4 30.78 -36.57 8.44
CA LEU A 4 29.65 -36.65 7.49
C LEU A 4 28.39 -35.96 8.05
N PHE A 5 28.22 -35.99 9.38
CA PHE A 5 27.11 -35.33 10.08
C PHE A 5 27.18 -33.79 10.00
N PHE A 6 28.41 -33.24 9.96
CA PHE A 6 28.64 -31.81 9.81
C PHE A 6 28.29 -31.29 8.41
N LEU A 7 28.49 -32.11 7.37
CA LEU A 7 28.12 -31.78 5.98
C LEU A 7 26.60 -31.81 5.76
N LEU A 8 25.88 -32.71 6.44
CA LEU A 8 24.42 -32.78 6.38
C LEU A 8 23.72 -31.61 7.06
N MET A 9 24.31 -31.02 8.12
CA MET A 9 23.73 -29.83 8.76
C MET A 9 23.84 -28.54 7.93
N ILE A 10 24.86 -28.40 7.08
CA ILE A 10 25.04 -27.20 6.25
C ILE A 10 24.05 -27.18 5.08
N ILE A 11 23.65 -28.35 4.58
CA ILE A 11 22.71 -28.47 3.45
C ILE A 11 21.26 -28.17 3.88
N SER A 12 20.93 -28.30 5.17
CA SER A 12 19.57 -28.08 5.69
C SER A 12 19.19 -26.61 5.93
N PHE A 13 20.08 -25.64 5.70
CA PHE A 13 19.83 -24.21 5.93
C PHE A 13 19.38 -23.42 4.68
N PHE A 14 19.31 -24.04 3.50
CA PHE A 14 19.02 -23.34 2.24
C PHE A 14 17.58 -23.48 1.73
N SER A 15 16.67 -24.05 2.52
CA SER A 15 15.27 -24.25 2.14
C SER A 15 14.32 -23.24 2.80
N PHE A 16 14.73 -21.98 2.96
CA PHE A 16 13.77 -20.93 3.25
C PHE A 16 13.10 -20.51 1.94
N PRO A 17 11.77 -20.60 1.81
CA PRO A 17 11.09 -20.07 0.63
C PRO A 17 11.40 -18.58 0.55
N LEU A 18 11.95 -18.14 -0.58
CA LEU A 18 12.15 -16.73 -0.87
C LEU A 18 10.77 -16.07 -0.90
N ILE A 19 10.40 -15.41 0.19
CA ILE A 19 9.22 -14.56 0.23
C ILE A 19 9.58 -13.33 -0.63
N ASN A 20 9.05 -13.28 -1.85
CA ASN A 20 9.19 -12.11 -2.73
C ASN A 20 8.34 -10.96 -2.17
N ALA A 21 8.87 -10.24 -1.19
CA ALA A 21 8.33 -8.94 -0.79
C ALA A 21 8.80 -7.90 -1.82
N TYR A 22 7.91 -7.46 -2.70
CA TYR A 22 8.23 -6.41 -3.66
C TYR A 22 8.17 -5.05 -2.97
N ALA A 23 9.31 -4.34 -2.95
CA ALA A 23 9.40 -2.97 -2.44
C ALA A 23 8.75 -1.92 -3.37
N GLN A 24 8.30 -2.35 -4.56
CA GLN A 24 7.75 -1.54 -5.64
C GLN A 24 6.51 -2.22 -6.22
N PRO A 25 5.58 -1.48 -6.87
CA PRO A 25 4.45 -2.11 -7.55
C PRO A 25 4.94 -3.01 -8.70
N THR A 26 4.29 -4.16 -8.87
CA THR A 26 4.58 -5.08 -9.99
C THR A 26 4.06 -4.56 -11.32
N GLU A 27 3.01 -3.74 -11.29
CA GLU A 27 2.38 -3.12 -12.44
C GLU A 27 2.02 -1.67 -12.14
N CYS A 28 2.14 -0.81 -13.16
CA CYS A 28 1.77 0.60 -13.06
C CYS A 28 0.46 0.88 -13.82
N PRO A 29 -0.43 1.73 -13.28
CA PRO A 29 -1.60 2.20 -14.00
C PRO A 29 -1.22 2.85 -15.33
N LYS A 30 -2.00 2.58 -16.39
CA LYS A 30 -1.83 3.32 -17.64
C LYS A 30 -2.49 4.69 -17.54
N VAL A 31 -1.76 5.73 -17.90
CA VAL A 31 -2.22 7.12 -17.82
C VAL A 31 -3.52 7.36 -18.59
N ASN A 32 -3.71 6.66 -19.73
CA ASN A 32 -4.91 6.78 -20.55
C ASN A 32 -6.14 6.03 -19.99
N GLU A 33 -5.96 5.15 -19.00
CA GLU A 33 -7.04 4.35 -18.37
C GLU A 33 -7.52 4.95 -17.03
N ILE A 34 -6.80 5.93 -16.49
CA ILE A 34 -7.14 6.63 -15.25
C ILE A 34 -7.76 8.01 -15.50
N GLU A 35 -8.65 8.42 -14.62
CA GLU A 35 -9.31 9.73 -14.63
C GLU A 35 -8.45 10.78 -13.92
N LYS A 36 -8.50 12.01 -14.44
CA LYS A 36 -8.04 13.17 -13.69
C LYS A 36 -8.99 13.41 -12.52
N THR A 37 -8.43 13.45 -11.32
CA THR A 37 -9.18 13.70 -10.07
C THR A 37 -8.64 14.93 -9.37
N SER A 38 -9.40 15.45 -8.42
CA SER A 38 -9.04 16.64 -7.64
C SER A 38 -9.64 16.55 -6.25
N ILE A 39 -9.29 17.49 -5.37
CA ILE A 39 -9.85 17.53 -4.00
C ILE A 39 -11.40 17.59 -3.97
N LYS A 40 -12.06 18.02 -5.06
CA LYS A 40 -13.52 18.01 -5.19
C LYS A 40 -14.12 16.60 -5.13
N ASP A 41 -13.35 15.58 -5.50
CA ASP A 41 -13.76 14.18 -5.49
C ASP A 41 -13.65 13.52 -4.11
N LYS A 42 -13.18 14.26 -3.08
CA LYS A 42 -12.86 13.71 -1.76
C LYS A 42 -14.05 13.00 -1.10
N THR A 43 -15.26 13.51 -1.23
CA THR A 43 -16.46 12.89 -0.65
C THR A 43 -16.71 11.50 -1.24
N ASP A 44 -16.66 11.37 -2.55
CA ASP A 44 -16.88 10.09 -3.23
C ASP A 44 -15.70 9.14 -3.03
N PHE A 45 -14.49 9.69 -2.95
CA PHE A 45 -13.29 8.94 -2.59
C PHE A 45 -13.41 8.30 -1.20
N LEU A 46 -13.80 9.08 -0.17
CA LEU A 46 -13.99 8.57 1.19
C LEU A 46 -15.06 7.48 1.28
N LYS A 47 -16.14 7.58 0.48
CA LYS A 47 -17.14 6.52 0.36
C LYS A 47 -16.53 5.25 -0.24
N ALA A 48 -15.72 5.37 -1.29
CA ALA A 48 -15.07 4.23 -1.93
C ALA A 48 -14.12 3.49 -0.97
N LEU A 49 -13.47 4.20 -0.03
CA LEU A 49 -12.60 3.59 0.98
C LEU A 49 -13.31 2.53 1.84
N GLN A 50 -14.63 2.67 2.06
CA GLN A 50 -15.41 1.67 2.81
C GLN A 50 -15.37 0.28 2.15
N MET A 51 -15.23 0.21 0.83
CA MET A 51 -15.06 -1.06 0.11
C MET A 51 -13.60 -1.40 -0.12
N ILE A 52 -12.75 -0.40 -0.36
CA ILE A 52 -11.36 -0.60 -0.73
C ILE A 52 -10.52 -1.09 0.46
N VAL A 53 -10.65 -0.48 1.64
CA VAL A 53 -9.82 -0.83 2.80
C VAL A 53 -10.00 -2.29 3.21
N PRO A 54 -11.24 -2.83 3.36
CA PRO A 54 -11.43 -4.25 3.62
C PRO A 54 -10.82 -5.13 2.53
N LYS A 55 -11.04 -4.82 1.25
CA LYS A 55 -10.47 -5.60 0.13
C LYS A 55 -8.94 -5.57 0.09
N THR A 56 -8.30 -4.52 0.60
CA THR A 56 -6.84 -4.39 0.61
C THR A 56 -6.21 -5.06 1.82
N TYR A 57 -6.80 -4.92 3.00
CA TYR A 57 -6.17 -5.29 4.27
C TYR A 57 -6.78 -6.49 4.98
N GLN A 58 -8.07 -6.76 4.82
CA GLN A 58 -8.76 -7.85 5.53
C GLN A 58 -8.63 -9.15 4.74
N LYS A 59 -7.37 -9.56 4.56
CA LYS A 59 -6.98 -10.84 3.96
C LYS A 59 -6.22 -11.64 5.01
N ASP A 60 -6.24 -12.96 4.82
CA ASP A 60 -5.42 -13.90 5.58
C ASP A 60 -5.72 -13.94 7.09
N ASP A 61 -4.88 -14.65 7.84
CA ASP A 61 -5.07 -14.95 9.27
C ASP A 61 -5.11 -13.70 10.18
N PHE A 62 -4.63 -12.56 9.67
CA PHE A 62 -4.59 -11.29 10.40
C PHE A 62 -5.75 -10.35 10.07
N ALA A 63 -6.68 -10.74 9.19
CA ALA A 63 -7.78 -9.89 8.74
C ALA A 63 -8.56 -9.20 9.88
N LYS A 64 -8.77 -9.91 11.00
CA LYS A 64 -9.47 -9.39 12.19
C LYS A 64 -8.86 -8.11 12.76
N PHE A 65 -7.55 -7.90 12.60
CA PHE A 65 -6.86 -6.70 13.11
C PHE A 65 -7.03 -5.47 12.19
N TYR A 66 -7.57 -5.65 10.99
CA TYR A 66 -7.86 -4.56 10.04
C TYR A 66 -9.36 -4.24 9.92
N THR A 67 -10.20 -4.83 10.79
CA THR A 67 -11.66 -4.64 10.79
C THR A 67 -12.12 -3.31 11.38
N ASP A 68 -11.26 -2.65 12.16
CA ASP A 68 -11.46 -1.28 12.63
C ASP A 68 -10.33 -0.42 12.09
N TRP A 69 -10.66 0.74 11.54
CA TRP A 69 -9.71 1.64 10.91
C TRP A 69 -10.24 3.06 10.85
N ARG A 70 -9.31 4.01 10.77
CA ARG A 70 -9.61 5.45 10.64
C ARG A 70 -8.75 6.06 9.54
N VAL A 71 -9.31 7.00 8.79
CA VAL A 71 -8.52 7.81 7.84
C VAL A 71 -7.74 8.86 8.63
N ILE A 72 -6.41 8.84 8.53
CA ILE A 72 -5.52 9.89 9.02
C ILE A 72 -5.51 11.02 7.99
N THR A 73 -5.15 10.69 6.74
CA THR A 73 -5.16 11.63 5.60
C THR A 73 -5.70 10.94 4.35
N ALA A 74 -6.29 11.73 3.46
CA ALA A 74 -6.81 11.32 2.16
C ALA A 74 -6.68 12.51 1.21
N THR A 75 -5.61 12.54 0.42
CA THR A 75 -5.14 13.73 -0.28
C THR A 75 -4.58 13.37 -1.66
N PRO A 76 -4.90 14.11 -2.73
CA PRO A 76 -4.21 13.98 -4.02
C PRO A 76 -2.71 14.21 -3.83
N PHE A 77 -1.86 13.40 -4.46
CA PHE A 77 -0.41 13.51 -4.29
C PHE A 77 0.17 14.91 -4.57
N PRO A 78 -0.26 15.66 -5.60
CA PRO A 78 0.24 17.02 -5.81
C PRO A 78 0.02 17.97 -4.63
N LEU A 79 -0.99 17.69 -3.79
CA LEU A 79 -1.31 18.48 -2.60
C LEU A 79 -0.57 18.03 -1.34
N THR A 80 0.28 17.01 -1.41
CA THR A 80 1.14 16.60 -0.28
C THR A 80 2.47 17.35 -0.24
N VAL A 81 2.82 18.10 -1.28
CA VAL A 81 4.07 18.88 -1.35
C VAL A 81 4.14 19.89 -0.20
N GLY A 82 5.25 19.89 0.55
CA GLY A 82 5.44 20.75 1.72
C GLY A 82 4.85 20.18 3.02
N ASN A 83 4.21 19.01 2.97
CA ASN A 83 3.88 18.23 4.16
C ASN A 83 4.95 17.15 4.35
N GLU A 84 5.88 17.38 5.29
CA GLU A 84 7.02 16.51 5.59
C GLU A 84 6.63 15.02 5.80
N LYS A 85 5.42 14.75 6.31
CA LYS A 85 4.96 13.39 6.56
C LYS A 85 4.48 12.66 5.31
N ASP A 86 4.04 13.40 4.29
CA ASP A 86 3.29 12.85 3.15
C ASP A 86 3.99 13.09 1.80
N GLU A 87 4.89 14.07 1.69
CA GLU A 87 5.57 14.42 0.44
C GLU A 87 6.49 13.31 -0.09
N GLY A 88 7.11 12.54 0.83
CA GLY A 88 7.97 11.41 0.47
C GLY A 88 7.23 10.35 -0.35
N TYR A 89 5.96 10.09 -0.04
CA TYR A 89 5.13 9.15 -0.79
C TYR A 89 4.82 9.63 -2.21
N TYR A 90 4.72 10.94 -2.42
CA TYR A 90 4.59 11.49 -3.78
C TYR A 90 5.90 11.31 -4.56
N GLY A 91 7.05 11.51 -3.91
CA GLY A 91 8.36 11.15 -4.46
C GLY A 91 8.42 9.68 -4.90
N MET A 92 7.99 8.76 -4.04
CA MET A 92 7.89 7.33 -4.36
C MET A 92 6.97 7.07 -5.54
N ALA A 93 5.77 7.66 -5.57
CA ALA A 93 4.81 7.45 -6.65
C ALA A 93 5.39 7.86 -8.01
N LYS A 94 6.07 9.01 -8.07
CA LYS A 94 6.78 9.48 -9.28
C LYS A 94 7.88 8.52 -9.70
N ASN A 95 8.66 8.03 -8.75
CA ASN A 95 9.77 7.11 -9.02
C ASN A 95 9.28 5.73 -9.49
N PHE A 96 8.15 5.25 -8.97
CA PHE A 96 7.63 3.92 -9.29
C PHE A 96 6.89 3.87 -10.62
N CYS A 97 5.98 4.82 -10.86
CA CYS A 97 5.06 4.76 -12.00
C CYS A 97 5.03 6.04 -12.85
N GLY A 98 5.99 6.95 -12.66
CA GLY A 98 6.08 8.19 -13.41
C GLY A 98 5.20 9.30 -12.86
N LYS A 99 5.49 10.53 -13.30
CA LYS A 99 4.85 11.74 -12.79
C LYS A 99 3.37 11.80 -13.15
N GLU A 100 3.01 11.37 -14.35
CA GLU A 100 1.65 11.47 -14.89
C GLU A 100 0.66 10.59 -14.11
N VAL A 101 1.11 9.41 -13.66
CA VAL A 101 0.33 8.53 -12.78
C VAL A 101 0.24 9.12 -11.38
N ALA A 102 1.37 9.60 -10.85
CA ALA A 102 1.43 10.19 -9.52
C ALA A 102 0.55 11.44 -9.39
N ASP A 103 0.56 12.33 -10.39
CA ASP A 103 -0.26 13.54 -10.45
C ASP A 103 -1.77 13.25 -10.40
N GLN A 104 -2.19 12.07 -10.87
CA GLN A 104 -3.60 11.64 -10.92
C GLN A 104 -3.96 10.67 -9.78
N SER A 105 -3.03 10.44 -8.86
CA SER A 105 -3.18 9.49 -7.76
C SER A 105 -3.33 10.19 -6.41
N TRP A 106 -3.82 9.43 -5.44
CA TRP A 106 -4.08 9.86 -4.07
C TRP A 106 -3.28 9.03 -3.09
N LEU A 107 -2.81 9.70 -2.04
CA LEU A 107 -2.32 9.07 -0.83
C LEU A 107 -3.47 8.93 0.16
N VAL A 108 -3.61 7.73 0.73
CA VAL A 108 -4.40 7.54 1.95
C VAL A 108 -3.53 6.92 3.02
N ARG A 109 -3.57 7.55 4.19
CA ARG A 109 -2.99 7.03 5.41
C ARG A 109 -4.09 6.58 6.35
N LEU A 110 -3.97 5.36 6.83
CA LEU A 110 -4.94 4.69 7.67
C LEU A 110 -4.32 4.41 9.03
N TYR A 111 -5.14 4.43 10.08
CA TYR A 111 -4.80 3.96 11.41
C TYR A 111 -5.59 2.69 11.72
N PHE A 112 -4.95 1.66 12.26
CA PHE A 112 -5.57 0.38 12.61
C PHE A 112 -5.46 0.11 14.12
N PRO A 113 -6.42 0.56 14.94
CA PRO A 113 -6.32 0.51 16.41
C PRO A 113 -6.15 -0.90 16.97
N LYS A 114 -6.64 -1.95 16.28
CA LYS A 114 -6.49 -3.33 16.76
C LYS A 114 -5.05 -3.86 16.72
N TRP A 115 -4.13 -3.14 16.06
CA TRP A 115 -2.70 -3.41 16.07
C TRP A 115 -1.94 -2.72 17.22
N GLU A 116 -2.60 -1.88 18.03
CA GLU A 116 -2.00 -1.25 19.20
C GLU A 116 -1.40 -2.29 20.15
N GLY A 117 -0.14 -2.06 20.56
CA GLY A 117 0.62 -2.97 21.41
C GLY A 117 0.97 -4.32 20.76
N LYS A 118 0.70 -4.52 19.46
CA LYS A 118 0.98 -5.77 18.73
C LYS A 118 2.00 -5.59 17.63
N SER A 119 1.86 -4.53 16.82
CA SER A 119 2.78 -4.24 15.73
C SER A 119 2.76 -2.76 15.41
N ALA A 120 3.90 -2.08 15.59
CA ALA A 120 4.05 -0.68 15.19
C ALA A 120 3.96 -0.52 13.66
N SER A 121 4.47 -1.49 12.89
CA SER A 121 4.46 -1.46 11.43
C SER A 121 3.06 -1.64 10.84
N ASN A 122 2.18 -2.40 11.51
CA ASN A 122 0.80 -2.61 11.04
C ASN A 122 -0.19 -1.60 11.65
N LEU A 123 0.28 -0.70 12.53
CA LEU A 123 -0.54 0.30 13.18
C LEU A 123 -1.04 1.37 12.20
N GLU A 124 -0.26 1.62 11.14
CA GLU A 124 -0.66 2.46 10.02
C GLU A 124 -0.59 1.71 8.71
N GLY A 125 -1.45 2.10 7.77
CA GLY A 125 -1.38 1.64 6.37
C GLY A 125 -1.27 2.81 5.42
N GLN A 126 -0.47 2.66 4.37
CA GLN A 126 -0.38 3.65 3.30
C GLN A 126 -0.68 3.01 1.96
N ILE A 127 -1.74 3.50 1.32
CA ILE A 127 -2.20 3.02 0.02
C ILE A 127 -2.25 4.16 -0.99
N PHE A 128 -1.93 3.80 -2.23
CA PHE A 128 -1.82 4.69 -3.36
C PHE A 128 -2.95 4.31 -4.31
N LEU A 129 -3.82 5.27 -4.59
CA LEU A 129 -5.04 5.01 -5.37
C LEU A 129 -5.11 5.89 -6.60
N ALA A 130 -5.73 5.37 -7.64
CA ALA A 130 -6.17 6.13 -8.78
C ALA A 130 -7.64 5.79 -9.06
N LYS A 131 -8.30 6.64 -9.85
CA LYS A 131 -9.65 6.35 -10.32
C LYS A 131 -9.57 5.86 -11.75
N SER A 132 -10.03 4.63 -12.01
CA SER A 132 -10.21 4.10 -13.35
C SER A 132 -11.41 4.76 -14.02
N LYS A 133 -11.31 5.01 -15.33
CA LYS A 133 -12.41 5.48 -16.18
C LYS A 133 -13.61 4.53 -16.24
N GLU A 134 -13.39 3.24 -15.98
CA GLU A 134 -14.42 2.22 -16.10
C GLU A 134 -14.82 1.63 -14.75
N LYS A 135 -13.85 1.42 -13.86
CA LYS A 135 -14.01 0.59 -12.65
C LYS A 135 -14.05 1.39 -11.34
N GLY A 136 -13.90 2.72 -11.42
CA GLY A 136 -13.84 3.58 -10.24
C GLY A 136 -12.50 3.49 -9.51
N TRP A 137 -12.50 3.80 -8.22
CA TRP A 137 -11.29 3.87 -7.40
C TRP A 137 -10.66 2.50 -7.15
N PHE A 138 -9.35 2.40 -7.34
CA PHE A 138 -8.58 1.18 -7.09
C PHE A 138 -7.22 1.50 -6.46
N VAL A 139 -6.70 0.54 -5.70
CA VAL A 139 -5.34 0.60 -5.13
C VAL A 139 -4.38 0.03 -6.14
N TRP A 140 -3.36 0.80 -6.51
CA TRP A 140 -2.29 0.32 -7.39
C TRP A 140 -0.99 0.05 -6.63
N PHE A 141 -0.86 0.55 -5.40
CA PHE A 141 0.24 0.20 -4.51
C PHE A 141 -0.18 0.29 -3.04
N ARG A 142 0.27 -0.69 -2.25
CA ARG A 142 0.18 -0.72 -0.79
C ARG A 142 1.61 -0.78 -0.27
N TYR A 143 2.00 0.19 0.54
CA TYR A 143 3.33 0.26 1.11
C TYR A 143 3.45 -0.61 2.38
N HIS A 144 2.51 -0.42 3.31
CA HIS A 144 2.36 -1.20 4.54
C HIS A 144 0.91 -1.65 4.71
#